data_AF-A0A6J1EVM3-F1
#
_entry.id   AF-A0A6J1EVM3-F1
#
_cell.length_a   1.000
_cell.length_b   1.000
_cell.length_c   1.000
_cell.angle_alpha   90.00
_cell.angle_beta   90.00
_cell.angle_gamma   90.00
#
_symmetry.space_group_name_H-M   'P 1'
#
loop_
_entity.id
_entity.type
_entity.pdbx_description
1 polymer ?
#
loop_
_entity_poly.entity_id
_entity_poly.type
_entity_poly.pdbx_seq_one_letter_code
_entity_poly.pdbx_strand_id
1 'polypeptide(L)'
;MILGLLEGIPTMLKGEVAMFKMKPQMHYGEEDCPLSVSSSFPKEDELHFEIEMLDFFKAKVVSNDFGVVKKVINEGQGWESPREPYEIKAWISARTGDGKVILSRTTGEPYFFTFGKSEVPKGLEMGIGTMTRGEKAVIFVTSQYLTPSPLITVEDGIEEVHFEVELVHFIQVRDMLGDGRLIKRRIRDGKGDFPMDCPLHDSLLRVHYKAMLSEDKRVFYDTKVDNDGQPLEFQSGEGLVPEGFEMSVRLMLPGEIALVTCPPDYAYDKFPRPADVPAGAHVQWEIELLGFEMPKEWDGLDFKSIMDEAGKIKNTGNRLFKEGKFELAKAKYEKVLREFNHVNPQDDEEGKVFSNTRDLLNLNVAACYLKLGECRKSIEMCNKVIDANPGNAKALYRRGMAYMTLGDFEEAKNDFEMMKKADKSSEADATAALLKLKQKKQEVEKKARKQFKGLFDKKPGEISEAGAEDRDHQNSGEIQENSDKLEQNEDDKCSEFSDDSIADDYPRDWLSRFWPAGRRIFSALGLNRCSVL
;
A
#
# COMPACT_ATOMS: atom_id res chain seq x y z
N MET A 1 3.67 -41.58 16.33
CA MET A 1 4.35 -41.86 17.61
C MET A 1 3.30 -42.29 18.61
N ILE A 2 3.62 -43.17 19.55
CA ILE A 2 2.67 -43.57 20.61
C ILE A 2 2.48 -42.45 21.64
N LEU A 3 1.29 -42.33 22.24
CA LEU A 3 0.89 -41.21 23.09
C LEU A 3 1.85 -40.95 24.28
N GLY A 4 2.27 -41.99 24.98
CA GLY A 4 3.15 -41.86 26.14
C GLY A 4 4.52 -41.29 25.80
N LEU A 5 5.03 -41.53 24.59
CA LEU A 5 6.29 -40.94 24.14
C LEU A 5 6.08 -39.48 23.75
N LEU A 6 4.94 -39.15 23.18
CA LEU A 6 4.57 -37.79 22.82
C LEU A 6 4.47 -36.89 24.05
N GLU A 7 3.98 -37.41 25.17
CA GLU A 7 3.96 -36.69 26.45
C GLU A 7 5.31 -36.73 27.19
N GLY A 8 6.03 -37.85 27.10
CA GLY A 8 7.25 -38.09 27.86
C GLY A 8 8.47 -37.36 27.29
N ILE A 9 8.70 -37.46 25.98
CA ILE A 9 9.89 -36.92 25.30
C ILE A 9 10.07 -35.41 25.50
N PRO A 10 9.01 -34.56 25.45
CA PRO A 10 9.15 -33.13 25.71
C PRO A 10 9.67 -32.75 27.11
N THR A 11 9.67 -33.71 28.05
CA THR A 11 10.20 -33.49 29.40
C THR A 11 11.71 -33.77 29.51
N MET A 12 12.31 -34.40 28.50
CA MET A 12 13.73 -34.78 28.50
C MET A 12 14.67 -33.63 28.17
N LEU A 13 15.87 -33.66 28.75
CA LEU A 13 17.00 -32.80 28.44
C LEU A 13 17.94 -33.45 27.42
N LYS A 14 18.80 -32.65 26.78
CA LYS A 14 19.78 -33.15 25.81
C LYS A 14 20.81 -34.03 26.51
N GLY A 15 21.03 -35.23 25.97
CA GLY A 15 21.88 -36.29 26.54
C GLY A 15 21.23 -37.06 27.69
N GLU A 16 19.97 -36.78 28.04
CA GLU A 16 19.25 -37.54 29.07
C GLU A 16 18.88 -38.93 28.55
N VAL A 17 19.11 -39.94 29.40
CA VAL A 17 18.54 -41.28 29.22
C VAL A 17 17.41 -41.44 30.22
N ALA A 18 16.19 -41.64 29.73
CA ALA A 18 15.00 -41.81 30.55
C ALA A 18 14.33 -43.15 30.28
N MET A 19 13.81 -43.76 31.34
CA MET A 19 12.98 -44.96 31.25
C MET A 19 11.51 -44.58 31.35
N PHE A 20 10.77 -44.72 30.25
CA PHE A 20 9.33 -44.49 30.21
C PHE A 20 8.58 -45.79 30.47
N LYS A 21 7.90 -45.84 31.62
CA LYS A 21 7.02 -46.94 32.00
C LYS A 21 5.59 -46.63 31.56
N MET A 22 5.09 -47.36 30.57
CA MET A 22 3.84 -47.05 29.88
C MET A 22 2.80 -48.15 30.05
N LYS A 23 1.63 -47.78 30.52
CA LYS A 23 0.44 -48.64 30.50
C LYS A 23 -0.08 -48.81 29.07
N PRO A 24 -0.88 -49.87 28.79
CA PRO A 24 -1.51 -50.11 27.49
C PRO A 24 -2.10 -48.89 26.80
N GLN A 25 -2.81 -48.04 27.55
CA GLN A 25 -3.50 -46.86 27.03
C GLN A 25 -2.56 -45.73 26.57
N MET A 26 -1.27 -45.83 26.89
CA MET A 26 -0.24 -44.84 26.54
C MET A 26 0.74 -45.37 25.48
N HIS A 27 0.56 -46.61 24.99
CA HIS A 27 1.39 -47.17 23.93
C HIS A 27 0.55 -47.70 22.76
N TYR A 28 0.87 -48.87 22.22
CA TYR A 28 0.18 -49.52 21.10
C TYR A 28 -1.22 -50.06 21.43
N GLY A 29 -1.60 -50.06 22.71
CA GLY A 29 -2.96 -50.39 23.18
C GLY A 29 -3.93 -49.20 23.19
N GLU A 30 -3.47 -47.99 22.87
CA GLU A 30 -4.33 -46.82 22.69
C GLU A 30 -5.30 -47.06 21.51
N GLU A 31 -6.59 -46.74 21.71
CA GLU A 31 -7.66 -46.93 20.72
C GLU A 31 -7.37 -46.21 19.39
N ASP A 32 -6.73 -45.04 19.46
CA ASP A 32 -6.39 -44.17 18.33
C ASP A 32 -4.90 -44.26 17.93
N CYS A 33 -4.15 -45.29 18.37
CA CYS A 33 -2.71 -45.38 18.09
C CYS A 33 -2.42 -45.39 16.57
N PRO A 34 -1.58 -44.47 16.05
CA PRO A 34 -1.30 -44.37 14.61
C PRO A 34 -0.36 -45.46 14.09
N LEU A 35 0.17 -46.32 14.97
CA LEU A 35 1.17 -47.33 14.63
C LEU A 35 0.55 -48.73 14.71
N SER A 36 0.65 -49.49 13.63
CA SER A 36 0.25 -50.90 13.60
C SER A 36 1.37 -51.78 14.14
N VAL A 37 0.98 -52.78 14.93
CA VAL A 37 1.87 -53.83 15.45
C VAL A 37 1.29 -55.20 15.09
N SER A 38 2.12 -56.24 15.12
CA SER A 38 1.66 -57.60 14.80
C SER A 38 0.55 -58.04 15.76
N SER A 39 -0.29 -58.97 15.31
CA SER A 39 -1.35 -59.55 16.14
C SER A 39 -0.85 -60.30 17.37
N SER A 40 0.43 -60.71 17.36
CA SER A 40 1.12 -61.36 18.48
C SER A 40 1.75 -60.37 19.48
N PHE A 41 1.71 -59.07 19.21
CA PHE A 41 2.33 -58.05 20.06
C PHE A 41 1.49 -57.86 21.35
N PRO A 42 2.12 -57.84 22.54
CA PRO A 42 1.40 -57.77 23.81
C PRO A 42 0.88 -56.36 24.10
N LYS A 43 -0.24 -55.98 23.49
CA LYS A 43 -0.86 -54.66 23.64
C LYS A 43 -1.40 -54.36 25.04
N GLU A 44 -1.75 -55.40 25.79
CA GLU A 44 -2.33 -55.29 27.14
C GLU A 44 -1.27 -55.26 28.25
N ASP A 45 0.01 -55.46 27.91
CA ASP A 45 1.09 -55.44 28.87
C ASP A 45 1.63 -54.03 29.10
N GLU A 46 2.25 -53.81 30.24
CA GLU A 46 3.00 -52.59 30.48
C GLU A 46 4.36 -52.66 29.77
N LEU A 47 4.71 -51.61 29.04
CA LEU A 47 5.97 -51.54 28.28
C LEU A 47 6.92 -50.53 28.90
N HIS A 48 8.20 -50.86 28.92
CA HIS A 48 9.27 -49.96 29.36
C HIS A 48 10.12 -49.57 28.15
N PHE A 49 10.22 -48.28 27.88
CA PHE A 49 11.07 -47.73 26.82
C PHE A 49 12.25 -47.01 27.44
N GLU A 50 13.46 -47.50 27.19
CA GLU A 50 14.68 -46.74 27.48
C GLU A 50 15.00 -45.87 26.27
N ILE A 51 15.00 -44.55 26.47
CA ILE A 51 15.21 -43.57 25.41
C ILE A 51 16.33 -42.65 25.81
N GLU A 52 17.29 -42.49 24.90
CA GLU A 52 18.33 -41.47 24.96
C GLU A 52 17.94 -40.28 24.07
N MET A 53 17.84 -39.09 24.67
CA MET A 53 17.62 -37.84 23.94
C MET A 53 18.95 -37.34 23.37
N LEU A 54 19.29 -37.76 22.17
CA LEU A 54 20.58 -37.42 21.55
C LEU A 54 20.73 -35.91 21.31
N ASP A 55 19.73 -35.28 20.70
CA ASP A 55 19.72 -33.84 20.44
C ASP A 55 18.30 -33.34 20.20
N PHE A 56 18.08 -32.07 20.53
CA PHE A 56 16.89 -31.35 20.10
C PHE A 56 17.24 -29.88 19.90
N PHE A 57 16.43 -29.18 19.12
CA PHE A 57 16.59 -27.75 18.93
C PHE A 57 15.24 -27.07 19.01
N LYS A 58 15.26 -25.82 19.48
CA LYS A 58 14.10 -24.96 19.36
C LYS A 58 13.92 -24.60 17.89
N ALA A 59 12.78 -24.99 17.34
CA ALA A 59 12.45 -24.72 15.96
C ALA A 59 11.27 -23.76 15.91
N LYS A 60 11.32 -22.82 14.96
CA LYS A 60 10.18 -21.97 14.63
C LYS A 60 9.33 -22.71 13.60
N VAL A 61 8.09 -23.00 13.96
CA VAL A 61 7.08 -23.53 13.03
C VAL A 61 6.70 -22.41 12.07
N VAL A 62 6.93 -22.62 10.77
CA VAL A 62 6.65 -21.62 9.73
C VAL A 62 5.29 -21.89 9.07
N SER A 63 4.92 -23.16 8.89
CA SER A 63 3.60 -23.57 8.41
C SER A 63 2.84 -24.35 9.48
N ASN A 64 1.52 -24.14 9.56
CA ASN A 64 0.66 -24.76 10.60
C ASN A 64 0.61 -26.29 10.54
N ASP A 65 0.95 -26.87 9.39
CA ASP A 65 1.02 -28.31 9.13
C ASP A 65 2.43 -28.88 9.35
N PHE A 66 3.37 -28.09 9.87
CA PHE A 66 4.78 -28.45 10.09
C PHE A 66 5.56 -28.81 8.82
N GLY A 67 5.00 -28.61 7.62
CA GLY A 67 5.72 -28.86 6.37
C GLY A 67 6.85 -27.87 6.09
N VAL A 68 6.91 -26.75 6.82
CA VAL A 68 8.03 -25.81 6.84
C VAL A 68 8.40 -25.48 8.27
N VAL A 69 9.64 -25.80 8.65
CA VAL A 69 10.17 -25.56 9.99
C VAL A 69 11.55 -24.91 9.88
N LYS A 70 11.85 -23.93 10.72
CA LYS A 70 13.15 -23.24 10.73
C LYS A 70 13.90 -23.46 12.04
N LYS A 71 15.16 -23.89 11.95
CA LYS A 71 16.13 -23.91 13.04
C LYS A 71 17.10 -22.75 12.88
N VAL A 72 17.11 -21.82 13.83
CA VAL A 72 18.11 -20.74 13.84
C VAL A 72 19.46 -21.32 14.28
N ILE A 73 20.51 -21.05 13.50
CA ILE A 73 21.91 -21.36 13.83
C ILE A 73 22.55 -20.11 14.46
N ASN A 74 22.46 -18.98 13.75
CA ASN A 74 22.93 -17.69 14.24
C ASN A 74 21.79 -16.68 14.09
N GLU A 75 21.54 -15.91 15.15
CA GLU A 75 20.59 -14.79 15.11
C GLU A 75 21.05 -13.71 14.13
N GLY A 76 20.09 -13.11 13.43
CA GLY A 76 20.35 -11.94 12.59
C GLY A 76 20.28 -10.63 13.37
N GLN A 77 20.21 -9.53 12.61
CA GLN A 77 20.16 -8.17 13.12
C GLN A 77 18.88 -7.47 12.65
N GLY A 78 18.34 -6.62 13.52
CA GLY A 78 17.11 -5.90 13.28
C GLY A 78 15.86 -6.76 13.47
N TRP A 79 14.71 -6.20 13.11
CA TRP A 79 13.40 -6.81 13.30
C TRP A 79 12.64 -7.05 11.98
N GLU A 80 13.13 -6.49 10.87
CA GLU A 80 12.48 -6.60 9.57
C GLU A 80 12.84 -7.93 8.90
N SER A 81 11.82 -8.57 8.30
CA SER A 81 11.97 -9.78 7.52
C SER A 81 11.60 -9.54 6.05
N PRO A 82 12.17 -10.31 5.11
CA PRO A 82 11.79 -10.28 3.71
C PRO A 82 10.30 -10.52 3.45
N ARG A 83 9.75 -9.81 2.46
CA ARG A 83 8.39 -10.00 1.95
C ARG A 83 8.32 -9.56 0.49
N GLU A 84 7.25 -9.91 -0.21
CA GLU A 84 7.04 -9.42 -1.57
C GLU A 84 6.94 -7.88 -1.60
N PRO A 85 7.60 -7.17 -2.55
CA PRO A 85 8.45 -7.66 -3.65
C PRO A 85 9.96 -7.49 -3.40
N TYR A 86 10.46 -7.79 -2.20
CA TYR A 86 11.86 -7.53 -1.82
C TYR A 86 12.84 -8.37 -2.62
N GLU A 87 14.01 -7.80 -2.90
CA GLU A 87 15.11 -8.46 -3.59
C GLU A 87 16.09 -9.04 -2.55
N ILE A 88 16.40 -10.32 -2.64
CA ILE A 88 17.13 -11.08 -1.61
C ILE A 88 18.51 -11.47 -2.12
N LYS A 89 19.50 -11.46 -1.23
CA LYS A 89 20.81 -12.08 -1.42
C LYS A 89 21.05 -13.06 -0.28
N ALA A 90 21.17 -14.35 -0.62
CA ALA A 90 21.41 -15.40 0.37
C ALA A 90 22.40 -16.45 -0.13
N TRP A 91 23.23 -16.97 0.79
CA TRP A 91 23.93 -18.22 0.52
C TRP A 91 22.98 -19.37 0.80
N ILE A 92 22.85 -20.29 -0.16
CA ILE A 92 21.92 -21.42 -0.05
C ILE A 92 22.67 -22.69 -0.39
N SER A 93 22.47 -23.72 0.43
CA SER A 93 22.81 -25.10 0.12
C SER A 93 21.66 -26.02 0.55
N ALA A 94 21.51 -27.17 -0.08
CA ALA A 94 20.39 -28.07 0.15
C ALA A 94 20.85 -29.53 0.20
N ARG A 95 20.28 -30.27 1.17
CA ARG A 95 20.44 -31.73 1.30
C ARG A 95 19.08 -32.36 1.50
N THR A 96 18.86 -33.58 1.00
CA THR A 96 17.70 -34.39 1.36
C THR A 96 17.76 -34.82 2.84
N GLY A 97 16.63 -35.28 3.38
CA GLY A 97 16.57 -35.79 4.77
C GLY A 97 17.52 -36.96 5.08
N ASP A 98 17.93 -37.75 4.09
CA ASP A 98 18.95 -38.81 4.20
C ASP A 98 20.39 -38.30 4.02
N GLY A 99 20.59 -37.00 3.77
CA GLY A 99 21.89 -36.34 3.70
C GLY A 99 22.50 -36.22 2.31
N LYS A 100 21.86 -36.72 1.24
CA LYS A 100 22.32 -36.53 -0.16
C LYS A 100 22.31 -35.04 -0.51
N VAL A 101 23.42 -34.55 -1.04
CA VAL A 101 23.55 -33.15 -1.47
C VAL A 101 22.76 -32.93 -2.76
N ILE A 102 21.85 -31.95 -2.73
CA ILE A 102 21.06 -31.52 -3.90
C ILE A 102 21.66 -30.25 -4.49
N LEU A 103 22.01 -29.30 -3.61
CA LEU A 103 22.59 -28.02 -3.98
C LEU A 103 23.80 -27.77 -3.08
N SER A 104 24.99 -27.72 -3.69
CA SER A 104 26.17 -27.25 -2.95
C SER A 104 26.05 -25.75 -2.68
N ARG A 105 26.70 -25.27 -1.61
CA ARG A 105 26.73 -23.84 -1.30
C ARG A 105 27.16 -23.06 -2.55
N THR A 106 26.37 -22.06 -2.95
CA THR A 106 26.73 -21.18 -4.05
C THR A 106 28.14 -20.63 -3.85
N THR A 107 28.97 -20.68 -4.89
CA THR A 107 30.36 -20.21 -4.88
C THR A 107 30.46 -18.91 -5.66
N GLY A 108 31.18 -17.91 -5.14
CA GLY A 108 31.37 -16.62 -5.79
C GLY A 108 30.47 -15.54 -5.20
N GLU A 109 29.21 -15.47 -5.65
CA GLU A 109 28.23 -14.49 -5.16
C GLU A 109 27.00 -15.16 -4.50
N PRO A 110 26.36 -14.51 -3.51
CA PRO A 110 25.09 -14.98 -2.96
C PRO A 110 24.03 -15.11 -4.06
N TYR A 111 23.14 -16.09 -3.92
CA TYR A 111 22.02 -16.25 -4.84
C TYR A 111 21.08 -15.05 -4.71
N PHE A 112 20.74 -14.44 -5.86
CA PHE A 112 19.85 -13.30 -5.94
C PHE A 112 18.48 -13.72 -6.49
N PHE A 113 17.42 -13.34 -5.81
CA PHE A 113 16.05 -13.58 -6.25
C PHE A 113 15.09 -12.55 -5.67
N THR A 114 13.89 -12.46 -6.25
CA THR A 114 12.82 -11.56 -5.81
C THR A 114 11.72 -12.36 -5.11
N PHE A 115 11.35 -11.93 -3.91
CA PHE A 115 10.24 -12.54 -3.17
C PHE A 115 8.95 -12.50 -3.99
N GLY A 116 8.22 -13.62 -4.02
CA GLY A 116 6.94 -13.74 -4.72
C GLY A 116 7.06 -14.06 -6.22
N LYS A 117 8.28 -14.21 -6.76
CA LYS A 117 8.50 -14.56 -8.17
C LYS A 117 8.69 -16.05 -8.43
N SER A 118 8.52 -16.90 -7.42
CA SER A 118 8.69 -18.35 -7.51
C SER A 118 10.08 -18.77 -8.04
N GLU A 119 11.11 -17.96 -7.75
CA GLU A 119 12.50 -18.21 -8.16
C GLU A 119 13.22 -19.22 -7.26
N VAL A 120 12.60 -19.57 -6.14
CA VAL A 120 13.01 -20.61 -5.18
C VAL A 120 11.79 -21.44 -4.77
N PRO A 121 11.97 -22.64 -4.17
CA PRO A 121 10.85 -23.44 -3.69
C PRO A 121 10.00 -22.68 -2.67
N LYS A 122 8.69 -22.85 -2.72
CA LYS A 122 7.72 -22.15 -1.85
C LYS A 122 8.08 -22.26 -0.36
N GLY A 123 8.42 -23.46 0.11
CA GLY A 123 8.79 -23.65 1.51
C GLY A 123 10.10 -22.97 1.92
N LEU A 124 11.06 -22.89 0.99
CA LEU A 124 12.30 -22.15 1.21
C LEU A 124 12.03 -20.65 1.33
N GLU A 125 11.21 -20.10 0.42
CA GLU A 125 10.79 -18.69 0.47
C GLU A 125 10.05 -18.39 1.79
N MET A 126 9.11 -19.24 2.20
CA MET A 126 8.39 -19.11 3.47
C MET A 126 9.35 -19.08 4.66
N GLY A 127 10.34 -19.98 4.70
CA GLY A 127 11.35 -19.99 5.76
C GLY A 127 12.20 -18.72 5.78
N ILE A 128 12.69 -18.26 4.63
CA ILE A 128 13.45 -17.01 4.48
C ILE A 128 12.62 -15.80 4.89
N GLY A 129 11.30 -15.81 4.65
CA GLY A 129 10.39 -14.73 5.05
C GLY A 129 10.26 -14.56 6.57
N THR A 130 10.80 -15.50 7.35
CA THR A 130 10.89 -15.40 8.81
C THR A 130 12.27 -15.01 9.31
N MET A 131 13.26 -14.84 8.42
CA MET A 131 14.64 -14.54 8.76
C MET A 131 14.91 -13.04 8.83
N THR A 132 15.85 -12.65 9.68
CA THR A 132 16.38 -11.28 9.77
C THR A 132 17.73 -11.15 9.07
N ARG A 133 18.20 -9.92 8.83
CA ARG A 133 19.44 -9.66 8.08
C ARG A 133 20.65 -10.28 8.80
N GLY A 134 21.46 -11.05 8.09
CA GLY A 134 22.61 -11.77 8.64
C GLY A 134 22.27 -13.07 9.37
N GLU A 135 20.98 -13.42 9.49
CA GLU A 135 20.57 -14.67 10.14
C GLU A 135 21.08 -15.89 9.35
N LYS A 136 21.52 -16.91 10.09
CA LYS A 136 21.85 -18.21 9.55
C LYS A 136 20.90 -19.26 10.11
N ALA A 137 20.28 -20.06 9.25
CA ALA A 137 19.30 -21.05 9.66
C ALA A 137 19.32 -22.30 8.78
N VAL A 138 18.76 -23.39 9.31
CA VAL A 138 18.34 -24.55 8.51
C VAL A 138 16.82 -24.51 8.36
N ILE A 139 16.33 -24.56 7.13
CA ILE A 139 14.91 -24.60 6.80
C ILE A 139 14.59 -26.00 6.30
N PHE A 140 13.76 -26.71 7.05
CA PHE A 140 13.25 -28.03 6.75
C PHE A 140 11.96 -27.87 5.93
N VAL A 141 11.92 -28.48 4.76
CA VAL A 141 10.81 -28.33 3.80
C VAL A 141 10.37 -29.70 3.31
N THR A 142 9.10 -30.04 3.54
CA THR A 142 8.50 -31.28 3.06
C THR A 142 8.05 -31.17 1.60
N SER A 143 7.87 -32.32 0.94
CA SER A 143 7.51 -32.46 -0.48
C SER A 143 6.38 -31.55 -0.96
N GLN A 144 5.34 -31.34 -0.14
CA GLN A 144 4.20 -30.48 -0.46
C GLN A 144 4.57 -28.98 -0.65
N TYR A 145 5.72 -28.55 -0.14
CA TYR A 145 6.24 -27.19 -0.26
C TYR A 145 7.51 -27.08 -1.12
N LEU A 146 7.98 -28.20 -1.69
CA LEU A 146 9.11 -28.27 -2.61
C LEU A 146 8.66 -28.00 -4.05
N THR A 147 8.23 -26.78 -4.33
CA THR A 147 7.85 -26.39 -5.70
C THR A 147 9.07 -26.31 -6.62
N PRO A 148 8.95 -26.73 -7.90
CA PRO A 148 10.00 -26.50 -8.89
C PRO A 148 10.36 -25.02 -9.02
N SER A 149 11.65 -24.72 -9.22
CA SER A 149 12.14 -23.33 -9.36
C SER A 149 13.44 -23.27 -10.16
N PRO A 150 13.86 -22.08 -10.64
CA PRO A 150 15.19 -21.87 -11.21
C PRO A 150 16.35 -22.31 -10.30
N LEU A 151 16.19 -22.25 -8.97
CA LEU A 151 17.23 -22.64 -8.02
C LEU A 151 17.46 -24.17 -7.97
N ILE A 152 16.37 -24.95 -7.92
CA ILE A 152 16.43 -26.42 -7.89
C ILE A 152 15.28 -27.06 -8.67
N THR A 153 15.59 -28.18 -9.32
CA THR A 153 14.60 -29.16 -9.81
C THR A 153 14.43 -30.25 -8.77
N VAL A 154 13.20 -30.54 -8.38
CA VAL A 154 12.88 -31.55 -7.36
C VAL A 154 12.65 -32.89 -8.07
N GLU A 155 13.45 -33.91 -7.74
CA GLU A 155 13.26 -35.28 -8.23
C GLU A 155 12.03 -35.93 -7.58
N ASP A 156 11.37 -36.82 -8.31
CA ASP A 156 10.25 -37.60 -7.76
C ASP A 156 10.72 -38.49 -6.59
N GLY A 157 9.93 -38.53 -5.51
CA GLY A 157 10.20 -39.36 -4.33
C GLY A 157 11.01 -38.71 -3.21
N ILE A 158 11.40 -37.44 -3.34
CA ILE A 158 12.00 -36.68 -2.23
C ILE A 158 10.90 -36.25 -1.25
N GLU A 159 10.92 -36.79 -0.04
CA GLU A 159 9.95 -36.45 1.01
C GLU A 159 10.28 -35.14 1.74
N GLU A 160 11.57 -34.83 1.92
CA GLU A 160 12.04 -33.68 2.68
C GLU A 160 13.41 -33.18 2.20
N VAL A 161 13.60 -31.87 2.22
CA VAL A 161 14.88 -31.19 1.96
C VAL A 161 15.19 -30.19 3.08
N HIS A 162 16.45 -30.18 3.50
CA HIS A 162 17.02 -29.28 4.48
C HIS A 162 17.87 -28.24 3.76
N PHE A 163 17.43 -26.99 3.81
CA PHE A 163 18.15 -25.85 3.24
C PHE A 163 18.96 -25.15 4.33
N GLU A 164 20.28 -25.14 4.20
CA GLU A 164 21.12 -24.24 5.01
C GLU A 164 21.21 -22.89 4.31
N VAL A 165 20.72 -21.85 4.98
CA VAL A 165 20.60 -20.49 4.46
C VAL A 165 21.34 -19.51 5.34
N GLU A 166 22.11 -18.62 4.72
CA GLU A 166 22.67 -17.42 5.33
C GLU A 166 22.10 -16.20 4.59
N LEU A 167 21.18 -15.48 5.24
CA LEU A 167 20.52 -14.32 4.65
C LEU A 167 21.46 -13.11 4.72
N VAL A 168 22.24 -12.90 3.66
CA VAL A 168 23.25 -11.84 3.61
C VAL A 168 22.59 -10.46 3.68
N HIS A 169 21.61 -10.24 2.81
CA HIS A 169 20.92 -8.96 2.72
C HIS A 169 19.59 -9.11 1.98
N PHE A 170 18.67 -8.20 2.22
CA PHE A 170 17.50 -7.97 1.37
C PHE A 170 17.33 -6.46 1.15
N ILE A 171 16.93 -6.10 -0.06
CA ILE A 171 16.63 -4.73 -0.48
C ILE A 171 15.11 -4.58 -0.39
N GLN A 172 14.66 -3.63 0.44
CA GLN A 172 13.25 -3.26 0.45
C GLN A 172 12.91 -2.64 -0.91
N VAL A 173 11.96 -3.24 -1.60
CA VAL A 173 11.41 -2.74 -2.86
C VAL A 173 9.98 -2.30 -2.63
N ARG A 174 9.64 -1.11 -3.13
CA ARG A 174 8.31 -0.53 -3.06
C ARG A 174 7.84 -0.11 -4.44
N ASP A 175 6.70 -0.64 -4.83
CA ASP A 175 5.93 -0.11 -5.95
C ASP A 175 5.12 1.10 -5.47
N MET A 176 5.44 2.26 -6.03
CA MET A 176 4.89 3.53 -5.59
C MET A 176 3.52 3.83 -6.21
N LEU A 177 3.18 3.15 -7.32
CA LEU A 177 1.91 3.33 -8.05
C LEU A 177 0.98 2.12 -7.95
N GLY A 178 1.52 0.95 -7.61
CA GLY A 178 0.78 -0.32 -7.60
C GLY A 178 0.64 -0.96 -8.99
N ASP A 179 1.32 -0.42 -10.00
CA ASP A 179 1.31 -0.90 -11.39
C ASP A 179 2.68 -1.41 -11.88
N GLY A 180 3.67 -1.46 -10.99
CA GLY A 180 5.03 -1.92 -11.25
C GLY A 180 5.94 -0.94 -12.00
N ARG A 181 5.47 0.26 -12.38
CA ARG A 181 6.25 1.19 -13.22
C ARG A 181 7.20 2.09 -12.45
N LEU A 182 6.82 2.54 -11.25
CA LEU A 182 7.64 3.39 -10.39
C LEU A 182 8.11 2.60 -9.17
N ILE A 183 9.38 2.21 -9.17
CA ILE A 183 9.95 1.30 -8.19
C ILE A 183 11.02 2.00 -7.37
N LYS A 184 10.85 2.04 -6.05
CA LYS A 184 11.85 2.51 -5.08
C LYS A 184 12.54 1.32 -4.41
N ARG A 185 13.87 1.26 -4.50
CA ARG A 185 14.72 0.26 -3.82
C ARG A 185 15.52 0.93 -2.71
N ARG A 186 15.42 0.45 -1.47
CA ARG A 186 16.18 0.97 -0.33
C ARG A 186 17.58 0.33 -0.29
N ILE A 187 18.59 1.08 -0.71
CA ILE A 187 19.99 0.63 -0.80
C ILE A 187 20.68 0.74 0.57
N ARG A 188 20.39 1.81 1.30
CA ARG A 188 20.90 2.04 2.66
C ARG A 188 19.76 2.50 3.55
N ASP A 189 19.67 1.92 4.74
CA ASP A 189 18.67 2.31 5.73
C ASP A 189 18.91 3.74 6.24
N GLY A 190 17.84 4.51 6.41
CA GLY A 190 17.87 5.78 7.14
C GLY A 190 17.70 5.58 8.64
N LYS A 191 17.63 6.68 9.37
CA LYS A 191 17.41 6.72 10.83
C LYS A 191 16.01 7.25 11.13
N GLY A 192 15.34 6.62 12.10
CA GLY A 192 14.01 6.98 12.54
C GLY A 192 13.00 5.84 12.35
N ASP A 193 11.78 6.09 12.81
CA ASP A 193 10.67 5.16 12.76
C ASP A 193 9.80 5.43 11.53
N PHE A 194 9.75 4.47 10.62
CA PHE A 194 8.88 4.55 9.44
C PHE A 194 7.43 4.21 9.82
N PRO A 195 6.41 4.97 9.37
CA PRO A 195 6.48 6.15 8.49
C PRO A 195 6.48 7.50 9.24
N MET A 196 6.59 7.50 10.58
CA MET A 196 6.44 8.70 11.41
C MET A 196 7.52 9.75 11.15
N ASP A 197 8.77 9.31 10.95
CA ASP A 197 9.91 10.18 10.70
C ASP A 197 10.17 10.43 9.20
N CYS A 198 9.18 10.15 8.35
CA CYS A 198 9.22 10.47 6.92
C CYS A 198 8.66 11.88 6.66
N PRO A 199 9.13 12.59 5.62
CA PRO A 199 8.61 13.92 5.26
C PRO A 199 7.28 13.84 4.50
N LEU A 200 6.25 13.31 5.16
CA LEU A 200 4.91 13.12 4.58
C LEU A 200 4.18 14.46 4.36
N HIS A 201 4.46 15.45 5.21
CA HIS A 201 3.92 16.80 5.10
C HIS A 201 4.77 17.70 4.19
N ASP A 202 4.18 18.81 3.74
CA ASP A 202 4.89 19.84 2.99
C ASP A 202 6.08 20.38 3.79
N SER A 203 7.28 19.91 3.47
CA SER A 203 8.52 20.13 4.22
C SER A 203 9.61 20.65 3.28
N LEU A 204 10.57 21.38 3.82
CA LEU A 204 11.79 21.72 3.10
C LEU A 204 12.72 20.50 3.13
N LEU A 205 12.92 19.87 1.98
CA LEU A 205 13.73 18.66 1.82
C LEU A 205 15.13 19.02 1.38
N ARG A 206 16.13 18.29 1.89
CA ARG A 206 17.54 18.41 1.46
C ARG A 206 18.04 17.05 0.98
N VAL A 207 18.40 16.95 -0.30
CA VAL A 207 18.80 15.67 -0.91
C VAL A 207 20.08 15.80 -1.73
N HIS A 208 20.92 14.76 -1.68
CA HIS A 208 21.84 14.48 -2.79
C HIS A 208 21.18 13.51 -3.75
N TYR A 209 21.43 13.66 -5.05
CA TYR A 209 20.97 12.68 -6.00
C TYR A 209 21.87 12.60 -7.23
N LYS A 210 21.89 11.41 -7.80
CA LYS A 210 22.53 11.09 -9.07
C LYS A 210 21.49 10.54 -10.03
N ALA A 211 21.33 11.19 -11.16
CA ALA A 211 20.31 10.90 -12.17
C ALA A 211 20.94 10.24 -13.40
N MET A 212 20.34 9.13 -13.81
CA MET A 212 20.86 8.25 -14.86
C MET A 212 19.74 7.83 -15.80
N LEU A 213 20.05 7.58 -17.06
CA LEU A 213 19.13 6.89 -17.97
C LEU A 213 19.05 5.41 -17.61
N SER A 214 17.85 4.83 -17.63
CA SER A 214 17.65 3.44 -17.23
C SER A 214 18.31 2.42 -18.17
N GLU A 215 18.35 2.72 -19.47
CA GLU A 215 18.81 1.83 -20.54
C GLU A 215 20.33 1.62 -20.54
N ASP A 216 21.10 2.70 -20.51
CA ASP A 216 22.56 2.68 -20.64
C ASP A 216 23.31 3.08 -19.35
N LYS A 217 22.57 3.39 -18.28
CA LYS A 217 23.11 3.90 -17.00
C LYS A 217 23.93 5.18 -17.13
N ARG A 218 23.79 5.91 -18.24
CA ARG A 218 24.50 7.17 -18.44
C ARG A 218 24.00 8.21 -17.45
N VAL A 219 24.92 8.74 -16.66
CA VAL A 219 24.67 9.84 -15.72
C VAL A 219 24.48 11.13 -16.52
N PHE A 220 23.41 11.86 -16.25
CA PHE A 220 23.18 13.18 -16.84
C PHE A 220 23.13 14.31 -15.80
N TYR A 221 23.11 13.97 -14.50
CA TYR A 221 23.20 14.94 -13.42
C TYR A 221 23.62 14.26 -12.11
N ASP A 222 24.49 14.88 -11.33
CA ASP A 222 24.89 14.45 -9.99
C ASP A 222 25.12 15.68 -9.11
N THR A 223 24.31 15.87 -8.05
CA THR A 223 24.46 17.06 -7.20
C THR A 223 25.82 17.13 -6.49
N LYS A 224 26.52 16.01 -6.29
CA LYS A 224 27.86 16.03 -5.68
C LYS A 224 28.93 16.55 -6.65
N VAL A 225 28.67 16.49 -7.95
CA VAL A 225 29.61 16.89 -9.01
C VAL A 225 29.18 18.20 -9.68
N ASP A 226 27.93 18.27 -10.13
CA ASP A 226 27.40 19.36 -10.96
C ASP A 226 26.86 20.55 -10.14
N ASN A 227 26.75 20.41 -8.81
CA ASN A 227 26.25 21.45 -7.91
C ASN A 227 27.25 21.78 -6.78
N ASP A 228 28.55 21.70 -7.06
CA ASP A 228 29.63 22.03 -6.11
C ASP A 228 29.52 21.32 -4.75
N GLY A 229 28.99 20.09 -4.73
CA GLY A 229 28.75 19.34 -3.50
C GLY A 229 27.60 19.88 -2.64
N GLN A 230 26.85 20.88 -3.10
CA GLN A 230 25.66 21.37 -2.40
C GLN A 230 24.46 20.45 -2.67
N PRO A 231 23.64 20.17 -1.64
CA PRO A 231 22.42 19.40 -1.84
C PRO A 231 21.38 20.21 -2.64
N LEU A 232 20.46 19.50 -3.27
CA LEU A 232 19.24 20.10 -3.77
C LEU A 232 18.32 20.36 -2.57
N GLU A 233 17.92 21.62 -2.40
CA GLU A 233 16.89 22.01 -1.44
C GLU A 233 15.59 22.36 -2.17
N PHE A 234 14.47 21.75 -1.76
CA PHE A 234 13.17 22.05 -2.36
C PHE A 234 12.02 21.84 -1.37
N GLN A 235 10.98 22.65 -1.50
CA GLN A 235 9.74 22.49 -0.74
C GLN A 235 8.87 21.40 -1.39
N SER A 236 8.49 20.38 -0.63
CA SER A 236 7.56 19.37 -1.12
C SER A 236 6.15 19.93 -1.32
N GLY A 237 5.45 19.39 -2.30
CA GLY A 237 4.07 19.79 -2.65
C GLY A 237 4.01 21.08 -3.46
N GLU A 238 5.16 21.59 -3.90
CA GLU A 238 5.27 22.79 -4.72
C GLU A 238 5.58 22.50 -6.19
N GLY A 239 5.67 21.21 -6.56
CA GLY A 239 5.92 20.76 -7.93
C GLY A 239 7.25 21.29 -8.48
N LEU A 240 8.28 21.34 -7.64
CA LEU A 240 9.63 21.85 -7.95
C LEU A 240 10.56 20.76 -8.50
N VAL A 241 10.16 19.50 -8.39
CA VAL A 241 10.88 18.33 -8.91
C VAL A 241 9.88 17.40 -9.61
N PRO A 242 10.33 16.42 -10.41
CA PRO A 242 9.45 15.40 -10.98
C PRO A 242 8.60 14.69 -9.93
N GLU A 243 7.37 14.34 -10.29
CA GLU A 243 6.40 13.74 -9.35
C GLU A 243 6.92 12.42 -8.76
N GLY A 244 7.48 11.53 -9.59
CA GLY A 244 8.03 10.26 -9.12
C GLY A 244 9.24 10.44 -8.18
N PHE A 245 10.00 11.52 -8.36
CA PHE A 245 11.11 11.88 -7.47
C PHE A 245 10.55 12.32 -6.10
N GLU A 246 9.60 13.26 -6.08
CA GLU A 246 9.01 13.75 -4.83
C GLU A 246 8.31 12.63 -4.05
N MET A 247 7.49 11.82 -4.74
CA MET A 247 6.79 10.67 -4.14
C MET A 247 7.77 9.72 -3.44
N SER A 248 8.91 9.46 -4.06
CA SER A 248 9.92 8.55 -3.54
C SER A 248 10.61 9.14 -2.30
N VAL A 249 10.98 10.42 -2.35
CA VAL A 249 11.65 11.12 -1.24
C VAL A 249 10.74 11.25 -0.01
N ARG A 250 9.43 11.48 -0.22
CA ARG A 250 8.44 11.54 0.88
C ARG A 250 8.36 10.25 1.69
N LEU A 251 8.80 9.11 1.15
CA LEU A 251 8.84 7.81 1.84
C LEU A 251 10.27 7.37 2.18
N MET A 252 11.18 8.33 2.38
CA MET A 252 12.54 8.08 2.85
C MET A 252 12.71 8.54 4.30
N LEU A 253 13.53 7.81 5.06
CA LEU A 253 14.05 8.28 6.34
C LEU A 253 15.33 9.11 6.16
N PRO A 254 15.63 10.07 7.05
CA PRO A 254 16.91 10.79 7.04
C PRO A 254 18.12 9.85 7.03
N GLY A 255 19.07 10.08 6.14
CA GLY A 255 20.25 9.25 5.88
C GLY A 255 20.03 8.06 4.93
N GLU A 256 18.78 7.79 4.54
CA GLU A 256 18.45 6.71 3.60
C GLU A 256 19.06 6.99 2.22
N ILE A 257 19.56 5.93 1.57
CA ILE A 257 19.88 5.94 0.13
C ILE A 257 18.91 5.02 -0.58
N ALA A 258 18.24 5.53 -1.60
CA ALA A 258 17.30 4.77 -2.42
C ALA A 258 17.63 4.88 -3.90
N LEU A 259 17.46 3.79 -4.64
CA LEU A 259 17.48 3.76 -6.10
C LEU A 259 16.04 3.70 -6.62
N VAL A 260 15.63 4.75 -7.33
CA VAL A 260 14.27 4.91 -7.86
C VAL A 260 14.32 4.71 -9.36
N THR A 261 13.61 3.71 -9.89
CA THR A 261 13.36 3.56 -11.33
C THR A 261 12.01 4.17 -11.66
N CYS A 262 11.98 5.17 -12.54
CA CYS A 262 10.83 6.01 -12.80
C CYS A 262 10.43 6.00 -14.28
N PRO A 263 9.11 5.93 -14.60
CA PRO A 263 8.63 6.04 -15.98
C PRO A 263 8.61 7.50 -16.47
N PRO A 264 8.59 7.73 -17.80
CA PRO A 264 8.75 9.07 -18.38
C PRO A 264 7.69 10.08 -17.91
N ASP A 265 6.45 9.62 -17.74
CA ASP A 265 5.28 10.41 -17.35
C ASP A 265 5.30 10.86 -15.87
N TYR A 266 6.14 10.25 -15.03
CA TYR A 266 6.44 10.66 -13.66
C TYR A 266 7.84 11.27 -13.50
N ALA A 267 8.64 11.23 -14.57
CA ALA A 267 9.95 11.87 -14.68
C ALA A 267 9.84 13.18 -15.48
N TYR A 268 10.38 13.22 -16.70
CA TYR A 268 10.59 14.47 -17.45
C TYR A 268 9.66 14.67 -18.65
N ASP A 269 8.63 13.85 -18.87
CA ASP A 269 7.65 14.12 -19.95
C ASP A 269 6.59 15.14 -19.54
N LYS A 270 6.37 15.32 -18.24
CA LYS A 270 5.48 16.35 -17.65
C LYS A 270 6.22 17.41 -16.84
N PHE A 271 7.54 17.42 -16.92
CA PHE A 271 8.42 18.32 -16.18
C PHE A 271 9.50 18.89 -17.11
N PRO A 272 10.09 20.07 -16.84
CA PRO A 272 11.22 20.57 -17.62
C PRO A 272 12.32 19.52 -17.80
N ARG A 273 12.60 19.16 -19.06
CA ARG A 273 13.51 18.07 -19.42
C ARG A 273 14.94 18.57 -19.58
N PRO A 274 15.94 17.95 -18.92
CA PRO A 274 17.36 18.22 -19.20
C PRO A 274 17.73 17.92 -20.66
N ALA A 275 18.70 18.64 -21.22
CA ALA A 275 19.06 18.53 -22.64
C ALA A 275 19.50 17.10 -23.05
N ASP A 276 20.19 16.39 -22.16
CA ASP A 276 20.75 15.06 -22.40
C ASP A 276 19.76 13.91 -22.12
N VAL A 277 18.49 14.23 -21.85
CA VAL A 277 17.43 13.25 -21.58
C VAL A 277 16.48 13.20 -22.78
N PRO A 278 16.35 12.05 -23.47
CA PRO A 278 15.38 11.89 -24.55
C PRO A 278 13.91 11.94 -24.08
N ALA A 279 12.99 12.28 -24.98
CA ALA A 279 11.56 12.14 -24.73
C ALA A 279 11.18 10.67 -24.56
N GLY A 280 10.30 10.34 -23.60
CA GLY A 280 9.92 8.96 -23.33
C GLY A 280 11.00 8.13 -22.63
N ALA A 281 12.07 8.74 -22.11
CA ALA A 281 13.13 8.03 -21.43
C ALA A 281 12.75 7.60 -20.01
N HIS A 282 12.98 6.34 -19.68
CA HIS A 282 12.99 5.86 -18.30
C HIS A 282 14.25 6.35 -17.57
N VAL A 283 14.08 6.78 -16.33
CA VAL A 283 15.16 7.37 -15.53
C VAL A 283 15.36 6.58 -14.24
N GLN A 284 16.61 6.55 -13.77
CA GLN A 284 16.96 6.12 -12.43
C GLN A 284 17.54 7.28 -11.62
N TRP A 285 17.09 7.42 -10.38
CA TRP A 285 17.69 8.31 -9.40
C TRP A 285 18.24 7.51 -8.23
N GLU A 286 19.54 7.64 -7.97
CA GLU A 286 20.10 7.30 -6.67
C GLU A 286 19.98 8.54 -5.78
N ILE A 287 19.13 8.48 -4.76
CA ILE A 287 18.77 9.61 -3.91
C ILE A 287 19.24 9.33 -2.49
N GLU A 288 19.90 10.30 -1.88
CA GLU A 288 20.26 10.34 -0.47
C GLU A 288 19.45 11.45 0.22
N LEU A 289 18.53 11.10 1.10
CA LEU A 289 17.81 12.09 1.92
C LEU A 289 18.72 12.51 3.06
N LEU A 290 19.18 13.75 3.08
CA LEU A 290 20.03 14.26 4.18
C LEU A 290 19.21 14.60 5.41
N GLY A 291 18.01 15.16 5.20
CA GLY A 291 17.09 15.57 6.25
C GLY A 291 16.01 16.49 5.69
N PHE A 292 15.14 16.96 6.57
CA PHE A 292 14.06 17.86 6.21
C PHE A 292 13.66 18.77 7.37
N GLU A 293 13.02 19.89 7.05
CA GLU A 293 12.44 20.81 8.00
C GLU A 293 10.92 20.87 7.80
N MET A 294 10.19 20.58 8.87
CA MET A 294 8.74 20.70 8.89
C MET A 294 8.31 22.18 8.84
N PRO A 295 7.14 22.46 8.26
CA PRO A 295 6.62 23.83 8.24
C PRO A 295 6.34 24.27 9.67
N LYS A 296 6.48 25.58 9.93
CA LYS A 296 6.13 26.15 11.24
C LYS A 296 4.64 25.92 11.52
N GLU A 297 4.35 25.36 12.67
CA GLU A 297 3.00 25.29 13.21
C GLU A 297 2.51 26.70 13.54
N TRP A 298 1.20 26.91 13.43
CA TRP A 298 0.59 28.21 13.68
C TRP A 298 0.30 28.46 15.16
N ASP A 299 0.46 27.43 15.99
CA ASP A 299 0.24 27.48 17.43
C ASP A 299 1.19 28.49 18.08
N GLY A 300 0.61 29.42 18.86
CA GLY A 300 1.35 30.48 19.54
C GLY A 300 1.80 31.65 18.66
N LEU A 301 1.44 31.67 17.36
CA LEU A 301 1.64 32.85 16.52
C LEU A 301 0.56 33.91 16.77
N ASP A 302 0.93 35.18 16.63
CA ASP A 302 -0.04 36.28 16.61
C ASP A 302 -0.82 36.32 15.28
N PHE A 303 -1.98 36.98 15.27
CA PHE A 303 -2.86 37.04 14.10
C PHE A 303 -2.12 37.57 12.86
N LYS A 304 -1.27 38.58 13.03
CA LYS A 304 -0.49 39.14 11.92
C LYS A 304 0.45 38.11 11.29
N SER A 305 1.20 37.38 12.11
CA SER A 305 2.13 36.34 11.68
C SER A 305 1.40 35.18 11.00
N ILE A 306 0.22 34.80 11.53
CA ILE A 306 -0.67 33.82 10.90
C ILE A 306 -1.08 34.28 9.50
N MET A 307 -1.51 35.53 9.35
CA MET A 307 -1.93 36.08 8.06
C MET A 307 -0.76 36.20 7.06
N ASP A 308 0.45 36.48 7.54
CA ASP A 308 1.67 36.48 6.72
C ASP A 308 2.00 35.08 6.19
N GLU A 309 1.94 34.04 7.03
CA GLU A 309 2.13 32.64 6.61
C GLU A 309 1.03 32.16 5.66
N ALA A 310 -0.24 32.47 5.95
CA ALA A 310 -1.36 32.23 5.05
C ALA A 310 -1.14 32.90 3.68
N GLY A 311 -0.61 34.12 3.69
CA GLY A 311 -0.24 34.87 2.49
C GLY A 311 0.82 34.16 1.65
N LYS A 312 1.87 33.62 2.26
CA LYS A 312 2.92 32.85 1.58
C LYS A 312 2.34 31.60 0.91
N ILE A 313 1.60 30.78 1.66
CA ILE A 313 1.01 29.53 1.15
C ILE A 313 0.01 29.83 0.01
N LYS A 314 -0.82 30.86 0.17
CA LYS A 314 -1.73 31.34 -0.89
C LYS A 314 -0.97 31.78 -2.15
N ASN A 315 0.15 32.49 -2.00
CA ASN A 315 0.95 32.94 -3.14
C ASN A 315 1.60 31.75 -3.88
N THR A 316 2.05 30.74 -3.16
CA THR A 316 2.46 29.45 -3.76
C THR A 316 1.30 28.82 -4.54
N GLY A 317 0.10 28.75 -3.95
CA GLY A 317 -1.10 28.28 -4.65
C GLY A 317 -1.40 29.06 -5.93
N ASN A 318 -1.26 30.39 -5.89
CA ASN A 318 -1.46 31.26 -7.06
C ASN A 318 -0.43 30.98 -8.17
N ARG A 319 0.83 30.73 -7.81
CA ARG A 319 1.88 30.33 -8.75
C ARG A 319 1.53 28.99 -9.41
N LEU A 320 1.20 27.98 -8.61
CA LEU A 320 0.81 26.64 -9.09
C LEU A 320 -0.42 26.69 -10.01
N PHE A 321 -1.41 27.52 -9.68
CA PHE A 321 -2.59 27.71 -10.52
C PHE A 321 -2.23 28.29 -11.90
N LYS A 322 -1.31 29.26 -11.96
CA LYS A 322 -0.82 29.84 -13.22
C LYS A 322 -0.01 28.82 -14.04
N GLU A 323 0.72 27.93 -13.39
CA GLU A 323 1.44 26.82 -14.01
C GLU A 323 0.51 25.68 -14.50
N GLY A 324 -0.80 25.75 -14.23
CA GLY A 324 -1.77 24.71 -14.58
C GLY A 324 -1.76 23.50 -13.63
N LYS A 325 -1.01 23.55 -12.53
CA LYS A 325 -0.93 22.50 -11.50
C LYS A 325 -2.10 22.65 -10.51
N PHE A 326 -3.32 22.45 -11.00
CA PHE A 326 -4.55 22.77 -10.26
C PHE A 326 -4.74 21.93 -8.99
N GLU A 327 -4.33 20.66 -9.00
CA GLU A 327 -4.39 19.79 -7.81
C GLU A 327 -3.49 20.32 -6.67
N LEU A 328 -2.23 20.64 -6.98
CA LEU A 328 -1.31 21.20 -6.00
C LEU A 328 -1.78 22.58 -5.51
N ALA A 329 -2.28 23.43 -6.42
CA ALA A 329 -2.82 24.73 -6.07
C ALA A 329 -4.01 24.60 -5.09
N LYS A 330 -4.94 23.68 -5.37
CA LYS A 330 -6.08 23.35 -4.51
C LYS A 330 -5.59 22.94 -3.12
N ALA A 331 -4.66 21.99 -3.04
CA ALA A 331 -4.11 21.51 -1.78
C ALA A 331 -3.50 22.65 -0.93
N LYS A 332 -2.81 23.62 -1.54
CA LYS A 332 -2.28 24.78 -0.83
C LYS A 332 -3.38 25.68 -0.27
N TYR A 333 -4.43 25.99 -1.03
CA TYR A 333 -5.53 26.81 -0.51
C TYR A 333 -6.34 26.09 0.57
N GLU A 334 -6.62 24.80 0.40
CA GLU A 334 -7.35 23.98 1.37
C GLU A 334 -6.55 23.80 2.67
N LYS A 335 -5.21 23.73 2.60
CA LYS A 335 -4.34 23.76 3.78
C LYS A 335 -4.61 25.01 4.61
N VAL A 336 -4.56 26.19 4.00
CA VAL A 336 -4.82 27.46 4.71
C VAL A 336 -6.24 27.49 5.31
N LEU A 337 -7.26 27.03 4.57
CA LEU A 337 -8.64 26.96 5.07
C LEU A 337 -8.79 26.03 6.28
N ARG A 338 -8.01 24.94 6.35
CA ARG A 338 -8.01 24.01 7.48
C ARG A 338 -7.41 24.66 8.71
N GLU A 339 -6.25 25.30 8.57
CA GLU A 339 -5.59 26.02 9.67
C GLU A 339 -6.48 27.15 10.20
N PHE A 340 -7.22 27.83 9.31
CA PHE A 340 -8.17 28.88 9.68
C PHE A 340 -9.28 28.42 10.63
N ASN A 341 -9.58 27.12 10.73
CA ASN A 341 -10.57 26.62 11.69
C ASN A 341 -10.13 26.79 13.16
N HIS A 342 -8.83 26.99 13.40
CA HIS A 342 -8.24 27.17 14.73
C HIS A 342 -7.85 28.63 15.02
N VAL A 343 -8.09 29.54 14.08
CA VAL A 343 -7.74 30.96 14.22
C VAL A 343 -8.96 31.74 14.73
N ASN A 344 -8.79 32.47 15.82
CA ASN A 344 -9.81 33.35 16.37
C ASN A 344 -9.36 34.83 16.32
N PRO A 345 -9.91 35.65 15.41
CA PRO A 345 -9.68 37.09 15.38
C PRO A 345 -10.05 37.74 16.72
N GLN A 346 -9.26 38.72 17.17
CA GLN A 346 -9.43 39.36 18.49
C GLN A 346 -10.25 40.65 18.43
N ASP A 347 -10.35 41.27 17.24
CA ASP A 347 -11.11 42.49 17.01
C ASP A 347 -11.84 42.49 15.65
N ASP A 348 -12.66 43.51 15.42
CA ASP A 348 -13.46 43.65 14.21
C ASP A 348 -12.61 43.81 12.93
N GLU A 349 -11.43 44.42 13.03
CA GLU A 349 -10.55 44.63 11.87
C GLU A 349 -9.87 43.32 11.48
N GLU A 350 -9.37 42.56 12.46
CA GLU A 350 -8.89 41.20 12.26
C GLU A 350 -10.01 40.29 11.72
N GLY A 351 -11.23 40.41 12.26
CA GLY A 351 -12.39 39.66 11.81
C GLY A 351 -12.71 39.89 10.33
N LYS A 352 -12.66 41.15 9.87
CA LYS A 352 -12.82 41.49 8.45
C LYS A 352 -11.70 40.93 7.59
N VAL A 353 -10.44 41.06 8.01
CA VAL A 353 -9.27 40.54 7.28
C VAL A 353 -9.34 39.02 7.14
N PHE A 354 -9.70 38.33 8.21
CA PHE A 354 -9.88 36.89 8.26
C PHE A 354 -11.00 36.42 7.32
N SER A 355 -12.20 37.01 7.43
CA SER A 355 -13.35 36.67 6.58
C SER A 355 -13.07 36.93 5.10
N ASN A 356 -12.52 38.09 4.75
CA ASN A 356 -12.15 38.42 3.36
C ASN A 356 -11.11 37.45 2.79
N THR A 357 -10.14 37.02 3.60
CA THR A 357 -9.12 36.06 3.18
C THR A 357 -9.71 34.67 2.99
N ARG A 358 -10.59 34.23 3.90
CA ARG A 358 -11.31 32.97 3.81
C ARG A 358 -12.17 32.90 2.53
N ASP A 359 -12.89 33.97 2.21
CA ASP A 359 -13.69 34.08 0.98
C ASP A 359 -12.81 34.01 -0.28
N LEU A 360 -11.68 34.71 -0.27
CA LEU A 360 -10.71 34.66 -1.37
C LEU A 360 -10.17 33.24 -1.58
N LEU A 361 -9.86 32.51 -0.51
CA LEU A 361 -9.39 31.13 -0.58
C LEU A 361 -10.48 30.18 -1.09
N ASN A 362 -11.71 30.29 -0.57
CA ASN A 362 -12.85 29.50 -1.06
C ASN A 362 -13.09 29.73 -2.56
N LEU A 363 -13.03 31.00 -2.99
CA LEU A 363 -13.07 31.35 -4.40
C LEU A 363 -11.96 30.64 -5.18
N ASN A 364 -10.72 30.72 -4.74
CA ASN A 364 -9.58 30.10 -5.42
C ASN A 364 -9.69 28.57 -5.50
N VAL A 365 -10.16 27.91 -4.44
CA VAL A 365 -10.48 26.48 -4.45
C VAL A 365 -11.58 26.16 -5.47
N ALA A 366 -12.65 26.96 -5.53
CA ALA A 366 -13.70 26.79 -6.54
C ALA A 366 -13.15 26.91 -7.98
N ALA A 367 -12.22 27.84 -8.20
CA ALA A 367 -11.54 27.96 -9.49
C ALA A 367 -10.72 26.72 -9.85
N CYS A 368 -10.03 26.11 -8.88
CA CYS A 368 -9.33 24.84 -9.10
C CYS A 368 -10.31 23.73 -9.46
N TYR A 369 -11.40 23.57 -8.71
CA TYR A 369 -12.41 22.55 -9.00
C TYR A 369 -13.03 22.71 -10.40
N LEU A 370 -13.33 23.93 -10.83
CA LEU A 370 -13.78 24.19 -12.21
C LEU A 370 -12.76 23.73 -13.27
N LYS A 371 -11.47 23.96 -13.03
CA LYS A 371 -10.40 23.58 -13.97
C LYS A 371 -10.19 22.06 -14.01
N LEU A 372 -10.44 21.39 -12.90
CA LEU A 372 -10.41 19.93 -12.77
C LEU A 372 -11.70 19.25 -13.28
N GLY A 373 -12.74 20.03 -13.61
CA GLY A 373 -14.04 19.50 -14.05
C GLY A 373 -14.96 19.04 -12.91
N GLU A 374 -14.53 19.17 -11.66
CA GLU A 374 -15.30 18.81 -10.46
C GLU A 374 -16.35 19.89 -10.12
N CYS A 375 -17.33 20.07 -11.02
CA CYS A 375 -18.26 21.19 -10.99
C CYS A 375 -19.11 21.26 -9.71
N ARG A 376 -19.52 20.11 -9.16
CA ARG A 376 -20.33 20.07 -7.92
C ARG A 376 -19.57 20.64 -6.71
N LYS A 377 -18.31 20.23 -6.52
CA LYS A 377 -17.47 20.78 -5.43
C LYS A 377 -17.17 22.26 -5.64
N SER A 378 -17.01 22.70 -6.89
CA SER A 378 -16.92 24.15 -7.18
C SER A 378 -18.16 24.91 -6.72
N ILE A 379 -19.36 24.37 -6.92
CA ILE A 379 -20.62 25.01 -6.50
C ILE A 379 -20.66 25.14 -4.99
N GLU A 380 -20.32 24.08 -4.25
CA GLU A 380 -20.27 24.10 -2.78
C GLU A 380 -19.33 25.18 -2.24
N MET A 381 -18.15 25.32 -2.84
CA MET A 381 -17.18 26.35 -2.44
C MET A 381 -17.64 27.77 -2.80
N CYS A 382 -18.39 27.94 -3.89
CA CYS A 382 -19.01 29.22 -4.23
C CYS A 382 -20.16 29.57 -3.28
N ASN A 383 -20.97 28.59 -2.88
CA ASN A 383 -22.07 28.80 -1.93
C ASN A 383 -21.56 29.36 -0.61
N LYS A 384 -20.46 28.82 -0.06
CA LYS A 384 -19.82 29.35 1.16
C LYS A 384 -19.52 30.85 1.09
N VAL A 385 -19.15 31.36 -0.09
CA VAL A 385 -18.85 32.80 -0.29
C VAL A 385 -20.13 33.60 -0.54
N ILE A 386 -21.10 33.04 -1.24
CA ILE A 386 -22.38 33.69 -1.56
C ILE A 386 -23.26 33.81 -0.31
N ASP A 387 -23.21 32.82 0.59
CA ASP A 387 -23.96 32.84 1.85
C ASP A 387 -23.51 34.02 2.74
N ALA A 388 -22.22 34.38 2.70
CA ALA A 388 -21.66 35.55 3.39
C ALA A 388 -21.81 36.86 2.58
N ASN A 389 -21.60 36.79 1.26
CA ASN A 389 -21.67 37.93 0.35
C ASN A 389 -22.44 37.56 -0.93
N PRO A 390 -23.78 37.73 -0.92
CA PRO A 390 -24.63 37.35 -2.05
C PRO A 390 -24.32 38.08 -3.36
N GLY A 391 -23.70 39.26 -3.28
CA GLY A 391 -23.32 40.07 -4.43
C GLY A 391 -21.93 39.77 -5.00
N ASN A 392 -21.22 38.74 -4.52
CA ASN A 392 -19.86 38.45 -4.96
C ASN A 392 -19.83 38.00 -6.43
N ALA A 393 -19.49 38.92 -7.34
CA ALA A 393 -19.48 38.67 -8.78
C ALA A 393 -18.60 37.47 -9.18
N LYS A 394 -17.45 37.26 -8.54
CA LYS A 394 -16.55 36.14 -8.86
C LYS A 394 -17.17 34.79 -8.46
N ALA A 395 -17.85 34.74 -7.32
CA ALA A 395 -18.52 33.52 -6.86
C ALA A 395 -19.69 33.17 -7.79
N LEU A 396 -20.54 34.16 -8.10
CA LEU A 396 -21.67 34.01 -9.03
C LEU A 396 -21.19 33.56 -10.42
N TYR A 397 -20.13 34.17 -10.95
CA TYR A 397 -19.53 33.76 -12.22
C TYR A 397 -19.09 32.29 -12.20
N ARG A 398 -18.33 31.90 -11.16
CA ARG A 398 -17.76 30.54 -11.05
C ARG A 398 -18.85 29.49 -10.86
N ARG A 399 -19.85 29.78 -10.02
CA ARG A 399 -21.00 28.89 -9.81
C ARG A 399 -21.84 28.76 -11.08
N GLY A 400 -22.14 29.87 -11.76
CA GLY A 400 -22.85 29.84 -13.04
C GLY A 400 -22.09 29.08 -14.13
N MET A 401 -20.76 29.19 -14.17
CA MET A 401 -19.91 28.39 -15.06
C MET A 401 -19.94 26.89 -14.74
N ALA A 402 -20.00 26.52 -13.46
CA ALA A 402 -20.15 25.14 -13.01
C ALA A 402 -21.51 24.56 -13.43
N TYR A 403 -22.61 25.28 -13.14
CA TYR A 403 -23.97 24.90 -13.57
C TYR A 403 -24.06 24.76 -15.09
N MET A 404 -23.50 25.69 -15.85
CA MET A 404 -23.48 25.61 -17.32
C MET A 404 -22.73 24.36 -17.81
N THR A 405 -21.70 23.90 -17.09
CA THR A 405 -20.93 22.70 -17.43
C THR A 405 -21.72 21.43 -17.09
N LEU A 406 -22.51 21.44 -16.01
CA LEU A 406 -23.42 20.36 -15.62
C LEU A 406 -24.68 20.26 -16.50
N GLY A 407 -25.03 21.33 -17.21
CA GLY A 407 -26.25 21.42 -18.04
C GLY A 407 -27.43 22.12 -17.35
N ASP A 408 -27.22 22.63 -16.13
CA ASP A 408 -28.18 23.36 -15.32
C ASP A 408 -28.28 24.81 -15.83
N PHE A 409 -28.85 24.97 -17.02
CA PHE A 409 -28.78 26.23 -17.76
C PHE A 409 -29.58 27.37 -17.14
N GLU A 410 -30.67 27.08 -16.42
CA GLU A 410 -31.50 28.13 -15.80
C GLU A 410 -30.84 28.67 -14.52
N GLU A 411 -30.21 27.79 -13.73
CA GLU A 411 -29.39 28.13 -12.57
C GLU A 411 -28.18 28.97 -12.99
N ALA A 412 -27.48 28.55 -14.05
CA ALA A 412 -26.39 29.33 -14.63
C ALA A 412 -26.85 30.73 -15.09
N LYS A 413 -28.02 30.82 -15.72
CA LYS A 413 -28.60 32.08 -16.16
C LYS A 413 -28.90 33.00 -14.98
N ASN A 414 -29.51 32.46 -13.92
CA ASN A 414 -29.84 33.20 -12.70
C ASN A 414 -28.58 33.79 -12.06
N ASP A 415 -27.51 33.01 -11.95
CA ASP A 415 -26.23 33.47 -11.39
C ASP A 415 -25.61 34.60 -12.23
N PHE A 416 -25.62 34.51 -13.55
CA PHE A 416 -25.08 35.57 -14.41
C PHE A 416 -25.94 36.85 -14.39
N GLU A 417 -27.28 36.73 -14.30
CA GLU A 417 -28.18 37.87 -14.14
C GLU A 417 -28.02 38.54 -12.77
N MET A 418 -27.84 37.76 -11.70
CA MET A 418 -27.51 38.28 -10.37
C MET A 418 -26.16 39.01 -10.40
N MET A 419 -25.15 38.42 -11.05
CA MET A 419 -23.84 39.07 -11.21
C MET A 419 -23.95 40.41 -11.92
N LYS A 420 -24.73 40.48 -13.00
CA LYS A 420 -24.98 41.71 -13.75
C LYS A 420 -25.61 42.82 -12.91
N LYS A 421 -26.48 42.44 -11.96
CA LYS A 421 -27.16 43.38 -11.05
C LYS A 421 -26.28 43.82 -9.89
N ALA A 422 -25.32 42.99 -9.48
CA ALA A 422 -24.52 43.21 -8.28
C ALA A 422 -23.49 44.34 -8.43
N ASP A 423 -22.81 44.42 -9.58
CA ASP A 423 -21.79 45.45 -9.83
C ASP A 423 -21.77 45.86 -11.31
N LYS A 424 -21.73 47.18 -11.57
CA LYS A 424 -21.58 47.71 -12.93
C LYS A 424 -20.26 47.28 -13.57
N SER A 425 -19.21 47.07 -12.76
CA SER A 425 -17.91 46.63 -13.27
C SER A 425 -17.95 45.20 -13.82
N SER A 426 -18.87 44.35 -13.35
CA SER A 426 -19.03 42.95 -13.78
C SER A 426 -20.06 42.77 -14.90
N GLU A 427 -20.77 43.83 -15.32
CA GLU A 427 -21.82 43.77 -16.35
C GLU A 427 -21.29 43.24 -17.70
N ALA A 428 -20.09 43.64 -18.10
CA ALA A 428 -19.46 43.17 -19.33
C ALA A 428 -19.19 41.66 -19.29
N ASP A 429 -18.61 41.18 -18.19
CA ASP A 429 -18.32 39.76 -17.97
C ASP A 429 -19.62 38.93 -17.88
N ALA A 430 -20.66 39.47 -17.25
CA ALA A 430 -21.97 38.83 -17.13
C ALA A 430 -22.64 38.67 -18.50
N THR A 431 -22.60 39.72 -19.30
CA THR A 431 -23.17 39.72 -20.65
C THR A 431 -22.44 38.72 -21.55
N ALA A 432 -21.11 38.65 -21.44
CA ALA A 432 -20.31 37.65 -22.15
C ALA A 432 -20.64 36.21 -21.69
N ALA A 433 -20.82 36.00 -20.38
CA ALA A 433 -21.19 34.70 -19.82
C ALA A 433 -22.60 34.24 -20.29
N LEU A 434 -23.59 35.14 -20.28
CA LEU A 434 -24.93 34.88 -20.80
C LEU A 434 -24.94 34.56 -22.29
N LEU A 435 -24.10 35.23 -23.09
CA LEU A 435 -23.94 34.91 -24.51
C LEU A 435 -23.36 33.50 -24.68
N LYS A 436 -22.33 33.15 -23.90
CA LYS A 436 -21.72 31.81 -23.91
C LYS A 436 -22.72 30.73 -23.49
N LEU A 437 -23.55 31.00 -22.48
CA LEU A 437 -24.64 30.14 -22.04
C LEU A 437 -25.65 29.89 -23.16
N LYS A 438 -26.09 30.95 -23.85
CA LYS A 438 -27.02 30.84 -24.99
C LYS A 438 -26.44 29.99 -26.11
N GLN A 439 -25.16 30.18 -26.45
CA GLN A 439 -24.47 29.38 -27.45
C GLN A 439 -24.39 27.91 -27.02
N LYS A 440 -24.06 27.63 -25.75
CA LYS A 440 -23.97 26.27 -25.23
C LYS A 440 -25.32 25.55 -25.23
N LYS A 441 -26.40 26.24 -24.81
CA LYS A 441 -27.77 25.72 -24.85
C LYS A 441 -28.18 25.36 -26.27
N GLN A 442 -27.92 26.24 -27.24
CA GLN A 442 -28.19 25.96 -28.66
C GLN A 442 -27.35 24.81 -29.22
N GLU A 443 -26.10 24.65 -28.78
CA GLU A 443 -25.24 23.53 -29.17
C GLU A 443 -25.83 22.20 -28.67
N VAL A 444 -26.25 22.14 -27.40
CA VAL A 444 -26.86 20.97 -26.79
C VAL A 444 -28.21 20.64 -27.46
N GLU A 445 -29.06 21.64 -27.70
CA GLU A 445 -30.32 21.46 -28.42
C GLU A 445 -30.10 20.94 -29.85
N LYS A 446 -29.09 21.44 -30.57
CA LYS A 446 -28.74 20.94 -31.91
C LYS A 446 -28.24 19.50 -31.87
N LYS A 447 -27.44 19.13 -30.86
CA LYS A 447 -26.97 17.75 -30.66
C LYS A 447 -28.12 16.82 -30.34
N ALA A 448 -29.00 17.21 -29.42
CA ALA A 448 -30.21 16.46 -29.10
C ALA A 448 -31.11 16.29 -30.34
N ARG A 449 -31.39 17.36 -31.08
CA ARG A 449 -32.17 17.29 -32.32
C ARG A 449 -31.55 16.37 -33.37
N LYS A 450 -30.23 16.32 -33.49
CA LYS A 450 -29.53 15.38 -34.38
C LYS A 450 -29.65 13.94 -33.89
N GLN A 451 -29.46 13.69 -32.60
CA GLN A 451 -29.57 12.36 -32.00
C GLN A 451 -30.99 11.80 -32.10
N PHE A 452 -32.00 12.65 -31.94
CA PHE A 452 -33.42 12.25 -31.99
C PHE A 452 -34.07 12.43 -33.36
N LYS A 453 -33.33 12.84 -34.40
CA LYS A 453 -33.88 13.09 -35.75
C LYS A 453 -34.64 11.87 -36.29
N GLY A 454 -34.11 10.65 -36.08
CA GLY A 454 -34.76 9.40 -36.49
C GLY A 454 -35.95 8.96 -35.62
N LEU A 455 -36.15 9.56 -34.43
CA LEU A 455 -37.30 9.28 -33.56
C LEU A 455 -38.53 10.13 -33.92
N PHE A 456 -38.33 11.31 -34.52
CA PHE A 456 -39.40 12.24 -34.88
C PHE A 456 -39.90 12.13 -36.33
N ASP A 457 -39.16 11.43 -37.20
CA ASP A 457 -39.57 11.18 -38.59
C ASP A 457 -40.53 9.96 -38.72
N LYS A 458 -40.81 9.24 -37.63
CA LYS A 458 -41.83 8.17 -37.57
C LYS A 458 -43.18 8.74 -37.13
N LYS A 459 -44.28 8.32 -37.77
CA LYS A 459 -45.63 8.84 -37.46
C LYS A 459 -46.09 8.41 -36.06
N PRO A 460 -46.94 9.19 -35.37
CA PRO A 460 -47.55 8.77 -34.10
C PRO A 460 -48.34 7.47 -34.32
N GLY A 461 -47.80 6.34 -33.85
CA GLY A 461 -48.37 5.00 -34.05
C GLY A 461 -47.37 3.93 -34.51
N GLU A 462 -46.18 4.29 -35.00
CA GLU A 462 -45.14 3.32 -35.44
C GLU A 462 -44.09 2.98 -34.36
N ILE A 463 -44.39 3.27 -33.08
CA ILE A 463 -43.50 2.98 -31.94
C ILE A 463 -43.81 1.61 -31.31
N SER A 464 -44.85 0.92 -31.77
CA SER A 464 -45.01 -0.52 -31.51
C SER A 464 -44.25 -1.31 -32.56
N GLU A 465 -43.39 -2.23 -32.11
CA GLU A 465 -42.58 -3.18 -32.89
C GLU A 465 -41.26 -2.62 -33.45
N ALA A 466 -40.30 -2.43 -32.54
CA ALA A 466 -38.89 -2.67 -32.83
C ALA A 466 -38.33 -3.65 -31.79
N GLY A 467 -38.97 -4.81 -31.69
CA GLY A 467 -38.41 -6.02 -31.13
C GLY A 467 -38.47 -7.08 -32.23
N ALA A 468 -37.33 -7.69 -32.55
CA ALA A 468 -37.11 -8.68 -33.61
C ALA A 468 -37.15 -8.04 -35.02
N GLU A 469 -36.19 -8.16 -35.94
CA GLU A 469 -35.07 -9.06 -36.17
C GLU A 469 -34.04 -8.29 -37.02
N ASP A 470 -32.76 -8.33 -36.66
CA ASP A 470 -31.64 -8.74 -37.54
C ASP A 470 -30.31 -8.36 -36.86
N ARG A 471 -29.76 -9.28 -36.07
CA ARG A 471 -28.32 -9.40 -35.83
C ARG A 471 -27.99 -10.86 -35.57
N ASP A 472 -27.57 -11.55 -36.62
CA ASP A 472 -26.72 -12.70 -36.48
C ASP A 472 -25.38 -12.41 -37.17
N HIS A 473 -24.37 -12.01 -36.39
CA HIS A 473 -23.27 -12.91 -36.06
C HIS A 473 -22.18 -12.23 -35.20
N GLN A 474 -21.96 -12.88 -34.04
CA GLN A 474 -20.71 -13.09 -33.28
C GLN A 474 -20.03 -11.83 -32.67
N ASN A 475 -19.68 -11.77 -31.38
CA ASN A 475 -19.49 -12.81 -30.37
C ASN A 475 -19.63 -12.27 -28.93
N SER A 476 -19.90 -13.21 -28.03
CA SER A 476 -20.34 -13.22 -26.63
C SER A 476 -19.43 -12.68 -25.52
N GLY A 477 -20.02 -12.42 -24.33
CA GLY A 477 -19.32 -12.44 -23.02
C GLY A 477 -19.95 -11.56 -21.91
N GLU A 478 -20.81 -12.15 -21.06
CA GLU A 478 -21.69 -11.54 -20.04
C GLU A 478 -21.03 -11.14 -18.70
N ILE A 479 -21.60 -10.13 -18.02
CA ILE A 479 -21.68 -10.04 -16.55
C ILE A 479 -23.12 -9.67 -16.17
N GLN A 480 -23.68 -10.43 -15.22
CA GLN A 480 -25.06 -10.41 -14.77
C GLN A 480 -25.15 -9.70 -13.41
N GLU A 481 -25.98 -8.66 -13.31
CA GLU A 481 -26.50 -8.10 -12.05
C GLU A 481 -27.97 -8.49 -11.91
N ASN A 482 -28.36 -8.91 -10.70
CA ASN A 482 -29.75 -9.08 -10.29
C ASN A 482 -30.15 -7.93 -9.35
N SER A 483 -31.22 -7.23 -9.71
CA SER A 483 -32.15 -6.56 -8.77
C SER A 483 -33.06 -7.66 -8.17
N ASP A 484 -33.78 -7.56 -7.05
CA ASP A 484 -34.32 -6.51 -6.20
C ASP A 484 -34.62 -7.14 -4.83
N LYS A 485 -34.68 -6.34 -3.76
CA LYS A 485 -35.94 -6.09 -3.00
C LYS A 485 -35.67 -5.36 -1.67
N LEU A 486 -36.45 -4.29 -1.51
CA LEU A 486 -36.73 -3.60 -0.27
C LEU A 486 -37.50 -4.51 0.71
N GLU A 487 -37.09 -4.51 1.97
CA GLU A 487 -38.01 -4.56 3.11
C GLU A 487 -37.39 -3.82 4.30
N GLN A 488 -38.23 -3.01 4.96
CA GLN A 488 -37.94 -2.20 6.13
C GLN A 488 -37.68 -3.10 7.35
N ASN A 489 -36.85 -2.63 8.29
CA ASN A 489 -37.27 -2.45 9.68
C ASN A 489 -36.22 -1.67 10.49
N GLU A 490 -36.74 -0.72 11.25
CA GLU A 490 -36.11 0.02 12.33
C GLU A 490 -35.69 -0.95 13.45
N ASP A 491 -34.55 -0.69 14.09
CA ASP A 491 -34.54 -0.46 15.54
C ASP A 491 -33.13 -0.09 16.04
N ASP A 492 -33.10 1.05 16.71
CA ASP A 492 -32.04 1.57 17.56
C ASP A 492 -31.66 0.58 18.69
N LYS A 493 -30.37 0.48 19.00
CA LYS A 493 -29.83 0.97 20.29
C LYS A 493 -28.35 0.67 20.48
N CYS A 494 -27.65 1.72 20.89
CA CYS A 494 -26.37 1.71 21.57
C CYS A 494 -26.62 2.00 23.06
N SER A 495 -26.00 1.25 23.97
CA SER A 495 -25.72 1.63 25.37
C SER A 495 -24.82 0.53 25.98
N GLU A 496 -23.55 0.81 26.25
CA GLU A 496 -23.02 1.18 27.59
C GLU A 496 -23.42 0.19 28.70
N PHE A 497 -22.45 -0.43 29.36
CA PHE A 497 -22.05 -0.08 30.74
C PHE A 497 -20.86 -0.92 31.25
N SER A 498 -20.24 -0.36 32.27
CA SER A 498 -18.93 -0.56 32.89
C SER A 498 -18.75 -1.77 33.81
N ASP A 499 -17.48 -2.18 33.93
CA ASP A 499 -16.67 -2.41 35.16
C ASP A 499 -17.41 -2.84 36.45
N ASP A 500 -17.13 -4.06 36.93
CA ASP A 500 -16.57 -4.26 38.28
C ASP A 500 -15.98 -5.67 38.51
N SER A 501 -15.11 -5.71 39.49
CA SER A 501 -14.10 -6.70 39.92
C SER A 501 -14.59 -8.00 40.61
N ILE A 502 -13.75 -9.07 40.56
CA ILE A 502 -13.25 -9.94 41.67
C ILE A 502 -13.01 -11.43 41.26
N ALA A 503 -11.73 -11.84 41.43
CA ALA A 503 -11.11 -13.12 41.86
C ALA A 503 -11.36 -14.49 41.17
N ASP A 504 -10.21 -15.08 40.79
CA ASP A 504 -9.76 -16.49 40.86
C ASP A 504 -10.77 -17.65 40.72
N ASP A 505 -10.69 -18.38 39.60
CA ASP A 505 -10.42 -19.82 39.61
C ASP A 505 -10.02 -20.33 38.21
N TYR A 506 -8.88 -21.01 38.09
CA TYR A 506 -8.40 -21.62 36.84
C TYR A 506 -8.76 -23.12 36.79
N PRO A 507 -9.47 -23.62 35.76
CA PRO A 507 -9.42 -25.03 35.42
C PRO A 507 -8.33 -25.27 34.36
N ARG A 508 -7.41 -26.17 34.69
CA ARG A 508 -6.47 -26.83 33.76
C ARG A 508 -7.27 -27.64 32.73
N ASP A 509 -7.51 -27.12 31.53
CA ASP A 509 -8.02 -27.96 30.44
C ASP A 509 -7.76 -27.39 29.03
N TRP A 510 -6.49 -27.08 28.72
CA TRP A 510 -6.10 -26.56 27.41
C TRP A 510 -5.66 -27.65 26.40
N LEU A 511 -5.25 -28.83 26.88
CA LEU A 511 -4.71 -29.91 26.05
C LEU A 511 -5.80 -30.76 25.36
N SER A 512 -7.01 -30.81 25.90
CA SER A 512 -8.13 -31.60 25.36
C SER A 512 -8.74 -31.01 24.08
N ARG A 513 -8.48 -29.74 23.77
CA ARG A 513 -9.01 -29.06 22.56
C ARG A 513 -8.18 -29.24 21.28
N PHE A 514 -6.99 -29.84 21.36
CA PHE A 514 -6.10 -30.02 20.19
C PHE A 514 -6.12 -31.44 19.58
N TRP A 515 -6.95 -32.35 20.10
CA TRP A 515 -6.95 -33.77 19.70
C TRP A 515 -7.25 -34.05 18.21
N PRO A 516 -7.99 -33.22 17.44
CA PRO A 516 -8.11 -33.45 15.99
C PRO A 516 -6.91 -32.95 15.17
N ALA A 517 -6.15 -31.97 15.67
CA ALA A 517 -5.02 -31.35 14.96
C ALA A 517 -3.70 -32.11 15.16
N GLY A 518 -3.58 -32.85 16.28
CA GLY A 518 -2.45 -33.74 16.58
C GLY A 518 -2.28 -34.92 15.61
N ARG A 519 -3.36 -35.34 14.93
CA ARG A 519 -3.36 -36.49 14.00
C ARG A 519 -2.47 -36.31 12.76
N ARG A 520 -2.01 -35.09 12.45
CA ARG A 520 -1.13 -34.80 11.30
C ARG A 520 0.33 -34.51 11.66
N ILE A 521 0.71 -34.58 12.94
CA ILE A 521 2.00 -34.06 13.41
C ILE A 521 3.18 -35.02 13.13
N PHE A 522 2.96 -36.33 12.91
CA PHE A 522 4.06 -37.30 12.84
C PHE A 522 4.10 -38.20 11.59
N SER A 523 3.19 -38.03 10.63
CA SER A 523 3.38 -38.59 9.28
C SER A 523 4.25 -37.70 8.39
N ALA A 524 4.46 -36.42 8.76
CA ALA A 524 5.16 -35.43 7.95
C ALA A 524 6.67 -35.25 8.27
N LEU A 525 7.20 -35.92 9.31
CA LEU A 525 8.57 -35.73 9.80
C LEU A 525 9.55 -36.87 9.47
N GLY A 526 9.18 -37.84 8.60
CA GLY A 526 10.14 -38.80 8.02
C GLY A 526 10.97 -39.63 9.01
N LEU A 527 10.63 -39.69 10.30
CA LEU A 527 11.37 -40.45 11.32
C LEU A 527 11.01 -41.94 11.24
N ASN A 528 11.42 -42.58 10.15
CA ASN A 528 11.29 -44.02 9.92
C ASN A 528 12.52 -44.82 10.40
N ARG A 529 13.24 -44.35 11.43
CA ARG A 529 14.31 -45.11 12.08
C ARG A 529 14.39 -44.85 13.58
N CYS A 530 13.43 -45.39 14.32
CA CYS A 530 13.77 -46.04 15.59
C CYS A 530 13.79 -47.54 15.31
N SER A 531 14.96 -48.09 14.97
CA SER A 531 15.20 -49.50 15.19
C SER A 531 15.23 -49.71 16.70
N VAL A 532 14.13 -50.21 17.25
CA VAL A 532 14.13 -50.84 18.57
C VAL A 532 15.02 -52.08 18.44
N LEU A 533 16.11 -52.12 19.20
CA LEU A 533 16.82 -53.37 19.48
C LEU A 533 16.01 -54.18 20.48
#